data_AF-A0A3D0Y5Z2-F1
#
_entry.id   AF-A0A3D0Y5Z2-F1
#
_cell.length_a   1.000
_cell.length_b   1.000
_cell.length_c   1.000
_cell.angle_alpha   90.00
_cell.angle_beta   90.00
_cell.angle_gamma   90.00
#
_symmetry.space_group_name_H-M   'P 1'
#
loop_
_entity.id
_entity.type
_entity.pdbx_description
1 polymer ?
#
loop_
_entity_poly.entity_id
_entity_poly.type
_entity_poly.pdbx_seq_one_letter_code
_entity_poly.pdbx_strand_id
1 'polypeptide(L)'
;MINFNLYKKKISKSRGFVVPFTLLISSIILTVSTAISLILVKELYFSRLSRESQFAYYAADNGLMCAIAIDDTYIDPDTGLGIFQSSDTTDAATVLSKINAERTSQGLNQLTLSGGDSIKCATSEIFNPDTNGFDVKPFTRPNSLGNQESGRTSIFTLHMNLGDNTERCAKVTVNKTPNYRQIISQGYASCPGTRGSTPIERAVVSETEIK
;
A
#
# COMPACT_ATOMS: atom_id res chain seq x y z
N MET A 1 -70.98 -27.92 61.05
CA MET A 1 -70.12 -28.89 60.33
C MET A 1 -70.71 -29.09 58.94
N ILE A 2 -70.10 -28.49 57.91
CA ILE A 2 -70.53 -28.67 56.51
C ILE A 2 -69.31 -29.21 55.75
N ASN A 3 -69.46 -30.44 55.25
CA ASN A 3 -68.43 -31.21 54.54
C ASN A 3 -68.27 -30.68 53.10
N PHE A 4 -67.08 -30.20 52.74
CA PHE A 4 -66.74 -29.91 51.35
C PHE A 4 -66.21 -31.19 50.68
N ASN A 5 -66.99 -31.74 49.77
CA ASN A 5 -66.65 -32.93 48.99
C ASN A 5 -65.82 -32.50 47.77
N LEU A 6 -64.50 -32.74 47.80
CA LEU A 6 -63.60 -32.40 46.70
C LEU A 6 -63.66 -33.47 45.60
N TYR A 7 -64.19 -33.09 44.45
CA TYR A 7 -64.27 -33.92 43.24
C TYR A 7 -62.87 -34.18 42.67
N LYS A 8 -62.39 -35.43 42.80
CA LYS A 8 -61.09 -35.88 42.30
C LYS A 8 -61.12 -36.04 40.78
N LYS A 9 -60.62 -35.06 40.03
CA LYS A 9 -60.43 -35.14 38.57
C LYS A 9 -59.26 -36.07 38.23
N LYS A 10 -59.54 -37.19 37.56
CA LYS A 10 -58.55 -38.20 37.13
C LYS A 10 -57.81 -37.69 35.88
N ILE A 11 -56.54 -37.32 36.03
CA ILE A 11 -55.68 -36.92 34.91
C ILE A 11 -55.22 -38.19 34.18
N SER A 12 -55.60 -38.35 32.90
CA SER A 12 -55.09 -39.43 32.05
C SER A 12 -53.63 -39.17 31.68
N LYS A 13 -52.76 -40.12 31.98
CA LYS A 13 -51.31 -40.05 31.78
C LYS A 13 -50.96 -40.36 30.32
N SER A 14 -51.11 -39.40 29.40
CA SER A 14 -50.61 -39.52 28.02
C SER A 14 -49.12 -39.15 27.97
N ARG A 15 -48.33 -39.98 27.28
CA ARG A 15 -46.86 -39.96 27.23
C ARG A 15 -46.32 -38.64 26.65
N GLY A 16 -45.52 -37.91 27.42
CA GLY A 16 -44.92 -36.62 27.04
C GLY A 16 -43.63 -36.73 26.22
N PHE A 17 -43.73 -37.17 24.96
CA PHE A 17 -42.58 -37.27 24.03
C PHE A 17 -42.27 -35.95 23.28
N VAL A 18 -43.17 -34.98 23.31
CA VAL A 18 -43.06 -33.75 22.51
C VAL A 18 -41.91 -32.84 22.95
N VAL A 19 -41.66 -32.72 24.26
CA VAL A 19 -40.63 -31.83 24.83
C VAL A 19 -39.20 -32.18 24.36
N PRO A 20 -38.71 -33.44 24.48
CA PRO A 20 -37.37 -33.78 23.98
C PRO A 20 -37.27 -33.68 22.45
N PHE A 21 -38.36 -33.94 21.72
CA PHE A 21 -38.38 -33.81 20.26
C PHE A 21 -38.22 -32.35 19.81
N THR A 22 -38.94 -31.41 20.44
CA THR A 22 -38.78 -29.98 20.16
C THR A 22 -37.39 -29.46 20.54
N LEU A 23 -36.78 -30.00 21.61
CA LEU A 23 -35.44 -29.61 22.04
C LEU A 23 -34.37 -30.07 21.04
N LEU A 24 -34.53 -31.27 20.47
CA LEU A 24 -33.67 -31.79 19.40
C LEU A 24 -33.77 -30.93 18.14
N ILE A 25 -34.99 -30.59 17.71
CA ILE A 25 -35.17 -29.73 16.53
C ILE A 25 -34.51 -28.35 16.76
N SER A 26 -34.73 -27.75 17.94
CA SER A 26 -34.12 -26.47 18.28
C SER A 26 -32.59 -26.51 18.30
N SER A 27 -31.98 -27.60 18.78
CA SER A 27 -30.51 -27.71 18.77
C SER A 27 -29.95 -27.84 17.36
N ILE A 28 -30.59 -28.62 16.48
CA ILE A 28 -30.19 -28.71 15.06
C ILE A 28 -30.28 -27.34 14.39
N ILE A 29 -31.40 -26.63 14.56
CA ILE A 29 -31.60 -25.30 13.97
C ILE A 29 -30.53 -24.33 14.49
N LEU A 30 -30.26 -24.34 15.79
CA LEU A 30 -29.23 -23.50 16.40
C LEU A 30 -27.83 -23.81 15.86
N THR A 31 -27.48 -25.09 15.71
CA THR A 31 -26.20 -25.50 15.13
C THR A 31 -26.06 -25.06 13.67
N VAL A 32 -27.09 -25.25 12.84
CA VAL A 32 -27.08 -24.81 11.44
C VAL A 32 -26.97 -23.29 11.34
N SER A 33 -27.75 -22.55 12.13
CA SER A 33 -27.68 -21.08 12.16
C SER A 33 -26.30 -20.59 12.58
N THR A 34 -25.71 -21.20 13.62
CA THR A 34 -24.37 -20.82 14.10
C THR A 34 -23.31 -21.13 13.05
N ALA A 35 -23.40 -22.28 12.37
CA ALA A 35 -22.49 -22.65 11.29
C ALA A 35 -22.51 -21.64 10.14
N ILE A 36 -23.71 -21.21 9.71
CA ILE A 36 -23.87 -20.19 8.67
C ILE A 36 -23.26 -18.85 9.12
N SER A 37 -23.55 -18.41 10.35
CA SER A 37 -22.99 -17.15 10.88
C SER A 37 -21.46 -17.15 10.90
N LEU A 38 -20.83 -18.27 11.26
CA LEU A 38 -19.37 -18.39 11.25
C LEU A 38 -18.76 -18.32 9.84
N ILE A 39 -19.44 -18.88 8.84
CA ILE A 39 -19.02 -18.78 7.44
C ILE A 39 -19.09 -17.33 6.96
N LEU A 40 -20.22 -16.65 7.20
CA LEU A 40 -20.41 -15.26 6.79
C LEU A 40 -19.36 -14.31 7.38
N VAL A 41 -19.00 -14.48 8.64
CA VAL A 41 -17.95 -13.65 9.28
C VAL A 41 -16.61 -13.83 8.56
N LYS A 42 -16.26 -15.06 8.16
CA LYS A 42 -15.02 -15.34 7.42
C LYS A 42 -15.05 -14.79 6.01
N GLU A 43 -16.17 -14.91 5.30
CA GLU A 43 -16.35 -14.36 3.96
C GLU A 43 -16.24 -12.83 3.96
N LEU A 44 -16.87 -12.16 4.93
CA LEU A 44 -16.75 -10.71 5.10
C LEU A 44 -15.31 -10.29 5.41
N TYR A 45 -14.60 -11.07 6.24
CA TYR A 45 -13.20 -10.81 6.55
C TYR A 45 -12.30 -10.95 5.30
N PHE A 46 -12.45 -12.02 4.53
CA PHE A 46 -11.69 -12.21 3.29
C PHE A 46 -12.04 -11.18 2.22
N SER A 47 -13.30 -10.75 2.14
CA SER A 47 -13.73 -9.68 1.23
C SER A 47 -13.03 -8.36 1.55
N ARG A 48 -12.87 -8.02 2.83
CA ARG A 48 -12.11 -6.84 3.27
C ARG A 48 -10.63 -6.95 2.92
N LEU A 49 -10.00 -8.08 3.23
CA LEU A 49 -8.59 -8.33 2.89
C LEU A 49 -8.31 -8.26 1.39
N SER A 50 -9.23 -8.78 0.56
CA SER A 50 -9.13 -8.70 -0.90
C SER A 50 -9.17 -7.26 -1.39
N ARG A 51 -10.10 -6.44 -0.87
CA ARG A 51 -10.20 -5.02 -1.22
C ARG A 51 -8.95 -4.24 -0.80
N GLU A 52 -8.48 -4.44 0.43
CA GLU A 52 -7.26 -3.81 0.94
C GLU A 52 -6.02 -4.23 0.14
N SER A 53 -5.93 -5.50 -0.27
CA SER A 53 -4.86 -5.98 -1.15
C SER A 53 -4.86 -5.25 -2.49
N GLN A 54 -6.02 -5.04 -3.11
CA GLN A 54 -6.10 -4.31 -4.39
C GLN A 54 -5.59 -2.87 -4.23
N PHE A 55 -5.95 -2.20 -3.14
CA PHE A 55 -5.46 -0.85 -2.86
C PHE A 55 -3.94 -0.79 -2.72
N ALA A 56 -3.35 -1.76 -2.01
CA ALA A 56 -1.90 -1.88 -1.88
C ALA A 56 -1.21 -2.13 -3.23
N TYR A 57 -1.77 -3.00 -4.09
CA TYR A 57 -1.24 -3.23 -5.44
C TYR A 57 -1.26 -1.97 -6.29
N TYR A 58 -2.41 -1.29 -6.38
CA TYR A 58 -2.51 -0.04 -7.14
C TYR A 58 -1.56 1.03 -6.63
N ALA A 59 -1.38 1.15 -5.32
CA ALA A 59 -0.43 2.08 -4.75
C ALA A 59 1.02 1.73 -5.13
N ALA A 60 1.39 0.44 -5.06
CA ALA A 60 2.72 -0.03 -5.44
C ALA A 60 3.01 0.22 -6.93
N ASP A 61 2.08 -0.15 -7.81
CA ASP A 61 2.24 0.01 -9.26
C ASP A 61 2.34 1.48 -9.66
N ASN A 62 1.48 2.33 -9.09
CA ASN A 62 1.56 3.77 -9.33
C ASN A 62 2.89 4.34 -8.85
N GLY A 63 3.35 3.97 -7.66
CA GLY A 63 4.62 4.47 -7.14
C GLY A 63 5.83 4.04 -7.98
N LEU A 64 5.79 2.81 -8.50
CA LEU A 64 6.81 2.30 -9.42
C LEU A 64 6.80 3.08 -10.73
N MET A 65 5.64 3.22 -11.36
CA MET A 65 5.48 3.92 -12.63
C MET A 65 5.85 5.41 -12.51
N CYS A 66 5.49 6.06 -11.40
CA CYS A 66 5.91 7.42 -11.08
C CYS A 66 7.42 7.57 -11.08
N ALA A 67 8.11 6.70 -10.34
CA ALA A 67 9.56 6.78 -10.22
C ALA A 67 10.25 6.48 -11.55
N ILE A 68 9.80 5.46 -12.30
CA ILE A 68 10.33 5.17 -13.63
C ILE A 68 10.11 6.35 -14.56
N ALA A 69 8.88 6.86 -14.66
CA ALA A 69 8.55 7.95 -15.57
C ALA A 69 9.38 9.20 -15.29
N ILE A 70 9.62 9.53 -14.02
CA ILE A 70 10.41 10.71 -13.64
C ILE A 70 11.90 10.48 -13.90
N ASP A 71 12.44 9.30 -13.58
CA ASP A 71 13.83 8.97 -13.87
C ASP A 71 14.11 9.00 -15.38
N ASP A 72 13.18 8.50 -16.20
CA ASP A 72 13.33 8.44 -17.66
C ASP A 72 12.96 9.77 -18.36
N THR A 73 12.17 10.64 -17.75
CA THR A 73 11.82 11.97 -18.32
C THR A 73 12.91 13.00 -18.03
N TYR A 74 13.45 13.00 -16.82
CA TYR A 74 14.43 13.99 -16.38
C TYR A 74 15.83 13.39 -16.40
N ILE A 75 16.39 13.33 -17.60
CA ILE A 75 17.73 12.78 -17.84
C ILE A 75 18.77 13.91 -17.82
N ASP A 76 19.90 13.67 -17.17
CA ASP A 76 21.07 14.55 -17.23
C ASP A 76 21.69 14.49 -18.64
N PRO A 77 21.78 15.62 -19.37
CA PRO A 77 22.31 15.65 -20.73
C PRO A 77 23.78 15.21 -20.84
N ASP A 78 24.56 15.33 -19.76
CA ASP A 78 25.99 14.98 -19.80
C ASP A 78 26.25 13.50 -19.55
N THR A 79 25.49 12.89 -18.64
CA THR A 79 25.73 11.51 -18.19
C THR A 79 24.74 10.51 -18.78
N GLY A 80 23.60 10.97 -19.31
CA GLY A 80 22.50 10.11 -19.77
C GLY A 80 21.78 9.37 -18.63
N LEU A 81 22.03 9.75 -17.38
CA LEU A 81 21.41 9.14 -16.21
C LEU A 81 20.21 9.98 -15.76
N GLY A 82 19.15 9.31 -15.29
CA GLY A 82 17.97 10.00 -14.75
C GLY A 82 18.21 10.80 -13.47
N ILE A 83 17.21 11.58 -13.05
CA ILE A 83 17.27 12.56 -11.94
C ILE A 83 17.57 11.96 -10.56
N PHE A 84 17.29 10.68 -10.31
CA PHE A 84 17.67 10.07 -9.03
C PHE A 84 19.18 9.92 -8.94
N GLN A 85 19.73 10.25 -7.78
CA GLN A 85 21.17 10.30 -7.55
C GLN A 85 21.81 8.92 -7.74
N SER A 86 22.85 8.84 -8.58
CA SER A 86 23.68 7.64 -8.76
C SER A 86 25.04 7.75 -8.09
N SER A 87 25.49 8.95 -7.75
CA SER A 87 26.78 9.24 -7.12
C SER A 87 26.76 10.56 -6.36
N ASP A 88 27.77 10.81 -5.54
CA ASP A 88 27.90 12.03 -4.70
C ASP A 88 28.00 13.32 -5.52
N THR A 89 28.34 13.20 -6.80
CA THR A 89 28.53 14.32 -7.72
C THR A 89 27.26 14.67 -8.52
N THR A 90 26.23 13.81 -8.50
CA THR A 90 25.03 13.91 -9.35
C THR A 90 23.75 13.99 -8.52
N ASP A 91 23.57 15.09 -7.77
CA ASP A 91 22.33 15.32 -7.02
C ASP A 91 21.17 15.77 -7.93
N ALA A 92 19.94 15.53 -7.48
CA ALA A 92 18.71 15.91 -8.18
C ALA A 92 18.67 17.42 -8.49
N ALA A 93 19.20 18.26 -7.61
CA ALA A 93 19.30 19.71 -7.83
C ALA A 93 20.22 20.06 -9.00
N THR A 94 21.34 19.34 -9.15
CA THR A 94 22.30 19.55 -10.22
C THR A 94 21.69 19.16 -11.56
N VAL A 95 21.05 17.99 -11.64
CA VAL A 95 20.34 17.55 -12.86
C VAL A 95 19.24 18.54 -13.23
N LEU A 96 18.44 18.98 -12.25
CA LEU A 96 17.37 19.93 -12.49
C LEU A 96 17.86 21.29 -13.00
N SER A 97 19.02 21.77 -12.53
CA SER A 97 19.58 23.04 -13.01
C SER A 97 19.96 23.01 -14.50
N LYS A 98 20.51 21.88 -14.97
CA LYS A 98 20.81 21.66 -16.40
C LYS A 98 19.54 21.60 -17.23
N ILE A 99 18.55 20.84 -16.78
CA ILE A 99 17.25 20.73 -17.45
C ILE A 99 16.55 22.09 -17.51
N ASN A 100 16.61 22.88 -16.43
CA ASN A 100 16.03 24.22 -16.40
C ASN A 100 16.75 25.19 -17.35
N ALA A 101 18.05 25.05 -17.55
CA ALA A 101 18.78 25.84 -18.55
C ALA A 101 18.24 25.56 -19.96
N GLU A 102 18.03 24.28 -20.31
CA GLU A 102 17.42 23.89 -21.58
C GLU A 102 15.97 24.38 -21.71
N ARG A 103 15.14 24.19 -20.68
CA ARG A 103 13.75 24.66 -20.66
C ARG A 103 13.63 26.17 -20.85
N THR A 104 14.48 26.93 -20.17
CA THR A 104 14.49 28.39 -20.29
C THR A 104 14.92 28.82 -21.69
N SER A 105 15.85 28.09 -22.34
CA SER A 105 16.23 28.33 -23.73
C SER A 105 15.08 28.11 -24.72
N GLN A 106 14.11 27.28 -24.36
CA GLN A 106 12.88 27.01 -25.11
C GLN A 106 11.71 27.91 -24.70
N GLY A 107 11.92 28.86 -23.79
CA GLY A 107 10.87 29.76 -23.28
C GLY A 107 9.88 29.09 -22.32
N LEU A 108 10.23 27.93 -21.76
CA LEU A 108 9.41 27.21 -20.78
C LEU A 108 9.77 27.63 -19.35
N ASN A 109 8.79 27.53 -18.44
CA ASN A 109 9.00 27.78 -17.02
C ASN A 109 9.96 26.76 -16.39
N GLN A 110 10.74 27.24 -15.43
CA GLN A 110 11.64 26.42 -14.62
C GLN A 110 10.86 25.52 -13.67
N LEU A 111 11.36 24.32 -13.48
CA LEU A 111 10.87 23.36 -12.50
C LEU A 111 11.64 23.50 -11.19
N THR A 112 10.99 23.22 -10.08
CA THR A 112 11.62 23.24 -8.75
C THR A 112 11.60 21.86 -8.09
N LEU A 113 12.41 21.63 -7.05
CA LEU A 113 12.34 20.40 -6.26
C LEU A 113 11.21 20.42 -5.21
N SER A 114 10.68 21.60 -4.90
CA SER A 114 9.62 21.82 -3.92
C SER A 114 8.77 23.03 -4.32
N GLY A 115 7.46 22.99 -4.02
CA GLY A 115 6.52 24.08 -4.25
C GLY A 115 5.66 23.97 -5.52
N GLY A 116 5.18 25.11 -6.03
CA GLY A 116 4.16 25.19 -7.08
C GLY A 116 4.50 24.42 -8.37
N ASP A 117 5.71 24.64 -8.89
CA ASP A 117 6.24 24.04 -10.12
C ASP A 117 7.13 22.81 -9.84
N SER A 118 6.88 22.13 -8.72
CA SER A 118 7.66 20.95 -8.34
C SER A 118 7.33 19.72 -9.18
N ILE A 119 8.29 18.80 -9.27
CA ILE A 119 8.08 17.50 -9.88
C ILE A 119 7.15 16.68 -8.98
N LYS A 120 5.90 16.58 -9.42
CA LYS A 120 4.83 15.87 -8.72
C LYS A 120 4.56 14.53 -9.39
N CYS A 121 4.22 13.53 -8.58
CA CYS A 121 3.47 12.39 -9.06
C CYS A 121 2.20 12.21 -8.24
N ALA A 122 1.08 12.02 -8.92
CA ALA A 122 -0.26 12.20 -8.34
C ALA A 122 -0.35 13.57 -7.63
N THR A 123 -0.59 13.58 -6.32
CA THR A 123 -0.69 14.78 -5.49
C THR A 123 0.57 15.09 -4.69
N SER A 124 1.62 14.27 -4.82
CA SER A 124 2.82 14.31 -3.96
C SER A 124 4.05 14.89 -4.67
N GLU A 125 4.76 15.80 -3.98
CA GLU A 125 6.03 16.41 -4.44
C GLU A 125 7.24 15.52 -4.11
N ILE A 126 7.81 14.82 -5.08
CA ILE A 126 8.72 13.69 -4.79
C ILE A 126 9.99 14.10 -4.04
N PHE A 127 10.60 15.23 -4.42
CA PHE A 127 11.89 15.67 -3.88
C PHE A 127 11.77 16.59 -2.66
N ASN A 128 10.56 16.78 -2.13
CA ASN A 128 10.34 17.62 -0.96
C ASN A 128 10.47 16.77 0.33
N PRO A 129 11.52 17.00 1.14
CA PRO A 129 11.77 16.20 2.35
C PRO A 129 10.69 16.42 3.42
N ASP A 130 10.08 17.59 3.49
CA ASP A 130 9.10 17.93 4.53
C ASP A 130 7.75 17.26 4.32
N THR A 131 7.38 16.99 3.06
CA THR A 131 6.07 16.41 2.71
C THR A 131 6.13 14.91 2.51
N ASN A 132 7.16 14.42 1.82
CA ASN A 132 7.26 13.02 1.41
C ASN A 132 8.43 12.26 2.06
N GLY A 133 9.20 12.91 2.94
CA GLY A 133 10.33 12.30 3.63
C GLY A 133 11.45 11.87 2.68
N PHE A 134 11.65 12.62 1.59
CA PHE A 134 12.72 12.37 0.63
C PHE A 134 14.08 12.36 1.34
N ASP A 135 14.82 11.27 1.17
CA ASP A 135 16.15 11.08 1.78
C ASP A 135 17.04 10.29 0.82
N VAL A 136 18.36 10.52 0.89
CA VAL A 136 19.34 9.81 0.08
C VAL A 136 20.42 9.18 0.95
N LYS A 137 20.63 7.87 0.78
CA LYS A 137 21.60 7.08 1.56
C LYS A 137 22.67 6.47 0.65
N PRO A 138 23.88 6.21 1.16
CA PRO A 138 24.88 5.43 0.44
C PRO A 138 24.36 4.02 0.12
N PHE A 139 24.66 3.53 -1.08
CA PHE A 139 24.33 2.19 -1.54
C PHE A 139 25.57 1.52 -2.12
N THR A 140 25.76 0.24 -1.84
CA THR A 140 26.79 -0.56 -2.51
C THR A 140 26.24 -1.93 -2.87
N ARG A 141 26.62 -2.47 -4.02
CA ARG A 141 26.28 -3.83 -4.43
C ARG A 141 27.41 -4.48 -5.23
N PRO A 142 27.55 -5.81 -5.22
CA PRO A 142 28.37 -6.51 -6.22
C PRO A 142 27.66 -6.47 -7.58
N ASN A 143 28.40 -6.19 -8.66
CA ASN A 143 27.89 -6.29 -10.03
C ASN A 143 27.96 -7.73 -10.56
N SER A 144 27.48 -7.96 -11.79
CA SER A 144 27.51 -9.28 -12.45
C SER A 144 28.93 -9.89 -12.61
N LEU A 145 29.99 -9.10 -12.46
CA LEU A 145 31.39 -9.53 -12.54
C LEU A 145 32.03 -9.74 -11.15
N GLY A 146 31.28 -9.52 -10.06
CA GLY A 146 31.75 -9.65 -8.69
C GLY A 146 32.49 -8.42 -8.14
N ASN A 147 32.57 -7.32 -8.90
CA ASN A 147 33.17 -6.07 -8.44
C ASN A 147 32.15 -5.25 -7.63
N GLN A 148 32.62 -4.57 -6.58
CA GLN A 148 31.76 -3.69 -5.79
C GLN A 148 31.49 -2.38 -6.53
N GLU A 149 30.21 -2.07 -6.73
CA GLU A 149 29.73 -0.84 -7.33
C GLU A 149 29.09 0.03 -6.24
N SER A 150 29.56 1.28 -6.15
CA SER A 150 29.02 2.28 -5.23
C SER A 150 28.00 3.14 -5.93
N GLY A 151 26.95 3.49 -5.21
CA GLY A 151 25.94 4.44 -5.67
C GLY A 151 25.12 4.98 -4.52
N ARG A 152 23.88 5.36 -4.82
CA ARG A 152 22.99 6.03 -3.88
C ARG A 152 21.60 5.43 -3.91
N THR A 153 20.92 5.47 -2.77
CA THR A 153 19.55 5.05 -2.57
C THR A 153 18.70 6.26 -2.24
N SER A 154 17.79 6.64 -3.12
CA SER A 154 16.76 7.65 -2.83
C SER A 154 15.51 6.98 -2.27
N ILE A 155 14.96 7.51 -1.19
CA ILE A 155 13.77 6.98 -0.52
C ILE A 155 12.76 8.11 -0.40
N PHE A 156 11.51 7.87 -0.76
CA PHE A 156 10.41 8.82 -0.56
C PHE A 156 9.08 8.10 -0.42
N THR A 157 8.10 8.79 0.16
CA THR A 157 6.73 8.30 0.30
C THR A 157 5.81 9.09 -0.62
N LEU A 158 5.01 8.39 -1.41
CA LEU A 158 3.96 8.98 -2.24
C LEU A 158 2.64 8.90 -1.52
N HIS A 159 1.91 10.02 -1.50
CA HIS A 159 0.54 10.14 -1.02
C HIS A 159 -0.37 10.37 -2.23
N MET A 160 -1.32 9.46 -2.42
CA MET A 160 -2.29 9.48 -3.51
C MET A 160 -3.68 9.73 -2.93
N ASN A 161 -4.23 10.91 -3.19
CA ASN A 161 -5.58 11.28 -2.78
C ASN A 161 -6.62 10.61 -3.69
N LEU A 162 -7.62 9.94 -3.08
CA LEU A 162 -8.70 9.24 -3.78
C LEU A 162 -9.96 10.10 -4.00
N GLY A 163 -9.96 11.35 -3.54
CA GLY A 163 -11.06 12.31 -3.68
C GLY A 163 -12.13 12.22 -2.59
N ASP A 164 -12.05 11.26 -1.68
CA ASP A 164 -13.00 11.01 -0.58
C ASP A 164 -12.38 11.24 0.81
N ASN A 165 -11.34 12.08 0.89
CA ASN A 165 -10.48 12.28 2.06
C ASN A 165 -9.73 11.01 2.52
N THR A 166 -9.73 9.94 1.71
CA THR A 166 -8.86 8.80 1.92
C THR A 166 -7.62 8.91 1.04
N GLU A 167 -6.48 8.54 1.62
CA GLU A 167 -5.20 8.53 0.91
C GLU A 167 -4.63 7.11 0.91
N ARG A 168 -4.07 6.73 -0.24
CA ARG A 168 -3.19 5.56 -0.34
C ARG A 168 -1.76 6.03 -0.34
N CYS A 169 -0.89 5.23 0.26
CA CYS A 169 0.52 5.54 0.28
C CYS A 169 1.36 4.44 -0.36
N ALA A 170 2.47 4.86 -0.96
CA ALA A 170 3.51 3.96 -1.42
C ALA A 170 4.87 4.49 -0.97
N LYS A 171 5.70 3.63 -0.38
CA LYS A 171 7.10 3.94 -0.13
C LYS A 171 7.92 3.47 -1.30
N VAL A 172 8.61 4.39 -1.95
CA VAL A 172 9.48 4.09 -3.09
C VAL A 172 10.93 4.19 -2.65
N THR A 173 11.72 3.21 -3.07
CA THR A 173 13.16 3.13 -2.85
C THR A 173 13.83 2.94 -4.20
N VAL A 174 14.66 3.89 -4.60
CA VAL A 174 15.40 3.88 -5.86
C VAL A 174 16.87 3.67 -5.52
N ASN A 175 17.38 2.47 -5.76
CA ASN A 175 18.79 2.15 -5.67
C ASN A 175 19.42 2.36 -7.04
N LYS A 176 20.42 3.21 -7.12
CA LYS A 176 21.05 3.55 -8.39
C LYS A 176 22.56 3.62 -8.27
N THR A 177 23.22 3.12 -9.30
CA THR A 177 24.65 3.25 -9.57
C THR A 177 24.82 3.67 -11.03
N PRO A 178 26.04 3.94 -11.53
CA PRO A 178 26.23 4.29 -12.95
C PRO A 178 25.71 3.23 -13.94
N ASN A 179 25.73 1.93 -13.58
CA ASN A 179 25.35 0.85 -14.49
C ASN A 179 24.10 0.07 -14.03
N TYR A 180 23.47 0.48 -12.94
CA TYR A 180 22.33 -0.25 -12.38
C TYR A 180 21.30 0.67 -11.78
N ARG A 181 20.05 0.23 -11.93
CA ARG A 181 18.90 0.85 -11.34
C ARG A 181 17.96 -0.23 -10.83
N GLN A 182 17.52 -0.07 -9.60
CA GLN A 182 16.47 -0.86 -8.99
C GLN A 182 15.49 0.08 -8.32
N ILE A 183 14.23 -0.05 -8.72
CA ILE A 183 13.13 0.71 -8.14
C ILE A 183 12.23 -0.28 -7.43
N ILE A 184 12.13 -0.12 -6.12
CA ILE A 184 11.25 -0.89 -5.25
C ILE A 184 10.12 0.04 -4.84
N SER A 185 8.89 -0.32 -5.17
CA SER A 185 7.70 0.38 -4.72
C SER A 185 6.90 -0.51 -3.78
N GLN A 186 6.71 -0.06 -2.54
CA GLN A 186 5.95 -0.74 -1.51
C GLN A 186 4.63 0.03 -1.29
N GLY A 187 3.54 -0.49 -1.83
CA GLY A 187 2.21 0.08 -1.65
C GLY A 187 1.52 -0.44 -0.39
N TYR A 188 0.73 0.42 0.24
CA TYR A 188 0.00 0.11 1.47
C TYR A 188 -1.51 0.33 1.28
N ALA A 189 -2.31 -0.56 1.86
CA ALA A 189 -3.77 -0.37 1.91
C ALA A 189 -4.18 0.90 2.67
N SER A 190 -3.38 1.30 3.66
CA SER A 190 -3.48 2.56 4.42
C SER A 190 -2.09 3.08 4.74
N CYS A 191 -1.93 4.39 4.85
CA CYS A 191 -0.63 5.02 5.05
C CYS A 191 0.04 4.62 6.39
N PRO A 192 1.37 4.40 6.42
CA PRO A 192 2.09 4.12 7.66
C PRO A 192 1.95 5.30 8.64
N GLY A 193 1.73 5.02 9.93
CA GLY A 193 1.59 6.06 10.97
C GLY A 193 0.14 6.43 11.31
N THR A 194 -0.86 5.98 10.55
CA THR A 194 -2.27 6.05 10.96
C THR A 194 -2.51 5.00 12.06
N ARG A 195 -2.74 5.47 13.30
CA ARG A 195 -2.83 4.65 14.52
C ARG A 195 -3.66 3.36 14.32
N GLY A 196 -3.07 2.20 14.59
CA GLY A 196 -3.77 0.91 14.75
C GLY A 196 -3.92 0.04 13.50
N SER A 197 -3.34 0.41 12.35
CA SER A 197 -3.36 -0.43 11.15
C SER A 197 -2.05 -1.21 10.99
N THR A 198 -2.13 -2.53 10.80
CA THR A 198 -1.09 -3.31 10.12
C THR A 198 -1.51 -3.36 8.66
N PRO A 199 -1.15 -2.36 7.84
CA PRO A 199 -1.63 -2.31 6.47
C PRO A 199 -1.15 -3.55 5.72
N ILE A 200 -2.01 -4.11 4.88
CA ILE A 200 -1.56 -5.05 3.86
C ILE A 200 -0.57 -4.30 2.97
N GLU A 201 0.64 -4.84 2.87
CA GLU A 201 1.70 -4.31 2.02
C GLU A 201 1.87 -5.18 0.77
N ARG A 202 2.14 -4.52 -0.35
CA ARG A 202 2.52 -5.18 -1.61
C ARG A 202 3.74 -4.46 -2.15
N ALA A 203 4.73 -5.23 -2.61
CA ALA A 203 5.94 -4.67 -3.20
C ALA A 203 6.08 -5.11 -4.64
N VAL A 204 6.47 -4.18 -5.50
CA VAL A 204 6.86 -4.44 -6.88
C VAL A 204 8.27 -3.90 -7.08
N VAL A 205 9.08 -4.68 -7.77
CA VAL A 205 10.50 -4.39 -7.99
C VAL A 205 10.76 -4.39 -9.49
N SER A 206 11.42 -3.33 -9.96
CA SER A 206 11.95 -3.24 -11.32
C SER A 206 13.46 -3.08 -11.26
N GLU A 207 14.19 -3.97 -11.90
CA GLU A 207 15.65 -3.99 -11.95
C GLU A 207 16.14 -3.90 -13.39
N THR A 208 17.14 -3.06 -13.61
CA THR A 208 17.83 -2.91 -14.88
C THR A 208 19.32 -2.78 -14.62
N GLU A 209 20.12 -3.65 -15.24
CA GLU A 209 21.58 -3.63 -15.20
C GLU A 209 22.10 -3.53 -16.64
N ILE A 210 23.00 -2.58 -16.88
CA ILE A 210 23.74 -2.46 -18.13
C ILE A 210 24.96 -3.37 -18.01
N LYS A 211 25.06 -4.37 -18.90
CA LYS A 211 26.19 -5.31 -18.97
C LYS A 211 27.31 -4.77 -19.85
#